data_AF-A0A843C027-F1
#
_entry.id   AF-A0A843C027-F1
#
_cell.length_a   1.000
_cell.length_b   1.000
_cell.length_c   1.000
_cell.angle_alpha   90.00
_cell.angle_beta   90.00
_cell.angle_gamma   90.00
#
_symmetry.space_group_name_H-M   'P 1'
#
loop_
_entity.id
_entity.type
_entity.pdbx_description
1 polymer ?
#
loop_
_entity_poly.entity_id
_entity_poly.type
_entity_poly.pdbx_seq_one_letter_code
_entity_poly.pdbx_strand_id
1 'polypeptide(L)'
;MVNPNGSYTTEPNILKENLAKLYDTVVDKRLICVYTILTRENHISTKRVVELAFTSDFEKECITCASADSVYRALKKLQEQGFIIGQLTKAGYVWQILLD
;
A
#
# COMPACT_ATOMS: atom_id res chain seq x y z
N MET A 1 -16.36 11.20 10.82
CA MET A 1 -17.76 11.13 11.31
C MET A 1 -18.39 9.86 10.75
N VAL A 2 -19.07 9.04 11.57
CA VAL A 2 -19.54 7.69 11.18
C VAL A 2 -20.91 7.77 10.47
N ASN A 3 -21.04 7.15 9.30
CA ASN A 3 -22.33 6.94 8.63
C ASN A 3 -23.09 5.75 9.24
N PRO A 4 -24.44 5.82 9.34
CA PRO A 4 -25.26 4.87 10.10
C PRO A 4 -25.38 3.45 9.51
N ASN A 5 -24.68 3.13 8.42
CA ASN A 5 -24.82 1.85 7.70
C ASN A 5 -23.66 0.85 7.92
N GLY A 6 -22.77 1.08 8.87
CA GLY A 6 -21.70 0.12 9.21
C GLY A 6 -20.73 -0.19 8.08
N SER A 7 -20.66 0.68 7.05
CA SER A 7 -19.72 0.58 5.95
C SER A 7 -18.76 1.76 6.01
N TYR A 8 -17.46 1.47 6.08
CA TYR A 8 -16.39 2.47 6.02
C TYR A 8 -16.41 3.09 4.62
N THR A 9 -17.16 4.17 4.44
CA THR A 9 -17.06 5.00 3.24
C THR A 9 -15.73 5.73 3.33
N THR A 10 -14.74 5.22 2.61
CA THR A 10 -13.38 5.75 2.56
C THR A 10 -13.45 7.17 1.99
N GLU A 11 -13.10 8.19 2.77
CA GLU A 11 -13.03 9.54 2.23
C GLU A 11 -11.87 9.60 1.22
N PRO A 12 -12.13 9.88 -0.07
CA PRO A 12 -11.09 9.93 -1.11
C PRO A 12 -10.03 11.01 -0.87
N ASN A 13 -10.22 11.85 0.15
CA ASN A 13 -9.30 12.91 0.54
C ASN A 13 -8.07 12.38 1.29
N ILE A 14 -8.26 11.51 2.29
CA ILE A 14 -7.15 11.01 3.15
C ILE A 14 -6.14 10.21 2.33
N LEU A 15 -6.61 9.36 1.40
CA LEU A 15 -5.73 8.59 0.51
C LEU A 15 -4.90 9.50 -0.40
N LYS A 16 -5.50 10.59 -0.90
CA LYS A 16 -4.79 11.57 -1.73
C LYS A 16 -3.79 12.38 -0.93
N GLU A 17 -4.13 12.78 0.29
CA GLU A 17 -3.24 13.49 1.21
C GLU A 17 -2.04 12.61 1.61
N ASN A 18 -2.28 11.34 1.92
CA ASN A 18 -1.21 10.39 2.23
C ASN A 18 -0.31 10.12 1.02
N LEU A 19 -0.89 9.97 -0.18
CA LEU A 19 -0.10 9.90 -1.41
C LEU A 19 0.74 11.16 -1.62
N ALA A 20 0.17 12.36 -1.47
CA ALA A 20 0.89 13.62 -1.59
C ALA A 20 2.05 13.70 -0.59
N LYS A 21 1.81 13.35 0.68
CA LYS A 21 2.86 13.25 1.71
C LYS A 21 3.95 12.28 1.28
N LEU A 22 3.60 11.10 0.76
CA LEU A 22 4.60 10.14 0.28
C LEU A 22 5.41 10.71 -0.90
N TYR A 23 4.77 11.37 -1.87
CA TYR A 23 5.47 12.00 -2.98
C TYR A 23 6.42 13.14 -2.54
N ASP A 24 6.05 13.90 -1.52
CA ASP A 24 6.86 15.03 -1.02
C ASP A 24 7.99 14.59 -0.06
N THR A 25 7.77 13.52 0.70
CA THR A 25 8.68 13.10 1.79
C THR A 25 9.56 11.91 1.44
N VAL A 26 9.17 11.10 0.45
CA VAL A 26 9.81 9.81 0.19
C VAL A 26 10.59 9.81 -1.12
N VAL A 27 11.92 9.71 -1.00
CA VAL A 27 12.82 9.49 -2.14
C VAL A 27 12.66 8.08 -2.74
N ASP A 28 12.22 7.11 -1.93
CA ASP A 28 12.06 5.71 -2.32
C ASP A 28 10.72 5.46 -3.04
N LYS A 29 10.74 5.55 -4.38
CA LYS A 29 9.56 5.33 -5.26
C LYS A 29 8.87 3.98 -5.06
N ARG A 30 9.54 2.99 -4.46
CA ARG A 30 8.93 1.69 -4.12
C ARG A 30 7.82 1.83 -3.08
N LEU A 31 7.90 2.81 -2.17
CA LEU A 31 6.83 3.06 -1.19
C LEU A 31 5.56 3.56 -1.90
N ILE A 32 5.72 4.44 -2.89
CA ILE A 32 4.62 4.95 -3.71
C ILE A 32 3.98 3.83 -4.53
N CYS A 33 4.77 2.97 -5.17
CA CYS A 33 4.30 1.77 -5.87
C CYS A 33 3.36 0.94 -5.00
N VAL A 34 3.88 0.52 -3.84
CA VAL A 34 3.18 -0.41 -2.95
C VAL A 34 1.95 0.23 -2.32
N TYR A 35 2.03 1.50 -1.94
CA TYR A 35 0.88 2.24 -1.44
C TYR A 35 -0.20 2.37 -2.51
N THR A 36 0.17 2.72 -3.74
CA THR A 36 -0.76 2.80 -4.88
C THR A 36 -1.47 1.47 -5.14
N ILE A 37 -0.75 0.35 -5.09
CA ILE A 37 -1.36 -0.99 -5.18
C ILE A 37 -2.42 -1.17 -4.09
N LEU A 38 -2.09 -0.87 -2.83
CA LEU A 38 -3.01 -1.03 -1.71
C LEU A 38 -4.21 -0.06 -1.76
N THR A 39 -4.09 1.08 -2.44
CA THR A 39 -5.23 1.98 -2.68
C THR A 39 -6.20 1.40 -3.72
N ARG A 40 -5.72 0.54 -4.61
CA ARG A 40 -6.53 -0.15 -5.63
C ARG A 40 -7.13 -1.45 -5.09
N GLU A 41 -6.31 -2.25 -4.43
CA GLU A 41 -6.70 -3.54 -3.85
C GLU A 41 -6.19 -3.61 -2.40
N ASN A 42 -7.09 -3.36 -1.45
CA ASN A 42 -6.76 -3.30 -0.04
C ASN A 42 -6.93 -4.69 0.63
N HIS A 43 -6.28 -4.91 1.77
CA HIS A 43 -6.37 -6.16 2.55
C HIS A 43 -5.94 -7.40 1.74
N ILE A 44 -4.72 -7.35 1.20
CA ILE A 44 -4.16 -8.38 0.30
C ILE A 44 -2.86 -8.99 0.82
N SER A 45 -2.56 -10.21 0.37
CA SER A 45 -1.33 -10.91 0.75
C SER A 45 -0.09 -10.29 0.10
N THR A 46 1.08 -10.51 0.71
CA THR A 46 2.38 -10.15 0.12
C THR A 46 2.53 -10.67 -1.31
N LYS A 47 2.12 -11.93 -1.56
CA LYS A 47 2.17 -12.55 -2.87
C LYS A 47 1.36 -11.75 -3.89
N ARG A 48 0.15 -11.33 -3.52
CA ARG A 48 -0.72 -10.53 -4.38
C ARG A 48 -0.15 -9.14 -4.68
N VAL A 49 0.44 -8.48 -3.67
CA VAL A 49 1.13 -7.19 -3.88
C VAL A 49 2.27 -7.35 -4.89
N VAL A 50 3.07 -8.42 -4.75
CA VAL A 50 4.17 -8.73 -5.67
C VAL A 50 3.66 -8.99 -7.08
N GLU A 51 2.61 -9.81 -7.24
CA GLU A 51 2.00 -10.06 -8.55
C GLU A 51 1.55 -8.77 -9.23
N LEU A 52 0.87 -7.88 -8.50
CA LEU A 52 0.40 -6.60 -9.02
C LEU A 52 1.54 -5.63 -9.36
N ALA A 53 2.62 -5.62 -8.58
CA ALA A 53 3.77 -4.75 -8.83
C ALA A 53 4.49 -5.05 -10.16
N PHE A 54 4.29 -6.25 -10.73
CA PHE A 54 4.87 -6.67 -12.00
C PHE A 54 3.86 -6.71 -13.16
N THR A 55 2.64 -6.19 -12.99
CA THR A 55 1.68 -6.02 -14.10
C THR A 55 1.89 -4.68 -14.81
N SER A 56 1.39 -4.60 -16.04
CA SER A 56 1.39 -3.35 -16.84
C SER A 56 0.65 -2.20 -16.17
N ASP A 57 -0.33 -2.50 -15.31
CA ASP A 57 -1.17 -1.50 -14.66
C ASP A 57 -0.42 -0.65 -13.64
N PHE A 58 0.73 -1.14 -13.14
CA PHE A 58 1.56 -0.47 -12.14
C PHE A 58 3.01 -0.25 -12.58
N GLU A 59 3.34 -0.52 -13.85
CA GLU A 59 4.71 -0.46 -14.37
C GLU A 59 5.35 0.92 -14.13
N LYS A 60 4.56 1.99 -14.29
CA LYS A 60 5.03 3.37 -14.11
C LYS A 60 5.40 3.67 -12.67
N GLU A 61 4.59 3.23 -11.73
CA GLU A 61 4.76 3.45 -10.29
C GLU A 61 5.82 2.51 -9.71
N CYS A 62 5.88 1.27 -10.22
CA CYS A 62 6.70 0.17 -9.71
C CYS A 62 8.00 -0.07 -10.47
N ILE A 63 8.41 0.84 -11.36
CA ILE A 63 9.65 0.72 -12.16
C ILE A 63 10.92 0.46 -11.32
N THR A 64 10.94 0.92 -10.06
CA THR A 64 12.07 0.72 -9.15
C THR A 64 11.99 -0.57 -8.33
N CYS A 65 10.92 -1.36 -8.46
CA CYS A 65 10.77 -2.66 -7.81
C CYS A 65 11.50 -3.73 -8.62
N ALA A 66 12.79 -3.94 -8.31
CA ALA A 66 13.62 -4.92 -9.01
C ALA A 66 13.32 -6.39 -8.63
N SER A 67 12.62 -6.64 -7.53
CA SER A 67 12.39 -7.99 -7.00
C SER A 67 11.24 -8.03 -5.98
N ALA A 68 10.75 -9.24 -5.69
CA ALA A 68 9.79 -9.48 -4.60
C ALA A 68 10.32 -9.03 -3.23
N ASP A 69 11.63 -9.16 -2.97
CA ASP A 69 12.27 -8.65 -1.75
C ASP A 69 12.19 -7.12 -1.67
N SER A 70 12.38 -6.43 -2.80
CA SER A 70 12.26 -4.96 -2.86
C SER A 70 10.84 -4.50 -2.51
N VAL A 71 9.83 -5.20 -3.00
CA VAL A 71 8.41 -4.96 -2.67
C VAL A 71 8.15 -5.20 -1.18
N TYR A 72 8.63 -6.31 -0.63
CA TYR A 72 8.46 -6.63 0.78
C TYR A 72 9.12 -5.60 1.72
N ARG A 73 10.33 -5.14 1.40
CA ARG A 73 11.00 -4.08 2.16
C ARG A 73 10.23 -2.76 2.12
N ALA A 74 9.62 -2.43 0.98
CA ALA A 74 8.76 -1.25 0.87
C ALA A 74 7.50 -1.38 1.74
N LEU A 75 6.84 -2.54 1.75
CA LEU A 75 5.72 -2.82 2.67
C LEU A 75 6.12 -2.62 4.14
N LYS A 76 7.27 -3.15 4.55
CA LYS A 76 7.76 -3.00 5.93
C LYS A 76 8.05 -1.55 6.30
N LYS A 77 8.70 -0.78 5.42
CA LYS A 77 8.93 0.65 5.64
C LYS A 77 7.62 1.45 5.73
N LEU A 78 6.64 1.19 4.88
CA LEU A 78 5.32 1.85 4.98
C LEU A 78 4.62 1.52 6.30
N GLN A 79 4.79 0.29 6.80
CA GLN A 79 4.28 -0.13 8.09
C GLN A 79 4.97 0.61 9.25
N GLU A 80 6.30 0.73 9.20
CA GLU A 80 7.08 1.50 10.19
C GLU A 80 6.70 2.98 10.20
N GLN A 81 6.30 3.53 9.05
CA GLN A 81 5.84 4.91 8.91
C GLN A 81 4.35 5.11 9.26
N GLY A 82 3.62 4.03 9.61
CA GLY A 82 2.21 4.11 10.00
C GLY A 82 1.22 4.30 8.84
N PHE A 83 1.64 4.17 7.58
CA PHE A 83 0.73 4.28 6.44
C PHE A 83 -0.09 3.01 6.20
N ILE A 84 0.43 1.85 6.60
CA ILE A 84 -0.20 0.55 6.41
C ILE A 84 -0.01 -0.33 7.66
N ILE A 85 -0.85 -1.34 7.81
CA ILE A 85 -0.70 -2.40 8.79
C ILE A 85 -0.42 -3.74 8.09
N GLY A 86 0.49 -4.52 8.66
CA GLY A 86 0.79 -5.88 8.22
C GLY A 86 0.47 -6.89 9.31
N GLN A 87 -0.41 -7.84 9.03
CA GLN A 87 -0.79 -8.91 9.95
C GLN A 87 -0.24 -10.25 9.47
N LEU A 88 0.45 -10.98 10.35
CA LEU A 88 0.91 -12.34 10.07
C LEU A 88 -0.25 -13.32 10.21
N THR A 89 -0.51 -14.08 9.15
CA THR A 89 -1.52 -15.15 9.11
C THR A 89 -0.86 -16.50 8.82
N LYS A 90 -1.64 -17.59 8.85
CA LYS A 90 -1.16 -18.93 8.45
C LYS A 90 -0.66 -18.99 7.00
N ALA A 91 -1.14 -18.09 6.13
CA ALA A 91 -0.75 -18.00 4.73
C ALA A 91 0.34 -16.92 4.46
N GLY A 92 0.90 -16.32 5.50
CA GLY A 92 1.87 -15.23 5.42
C GLY A 92 1.26 -13.86 5.77
N TYR A 93 1.95 -12.79 5.41
CA TYR A 93 1.53 -11.42 5.71
C TYR A 93 0.39 -10.94 4.81
N VAL A 94 -0.63 -10.36 5.42
CA VAL A 94 -1.71 -9.59 4.81
C VAL A 94 -1.52 -8.11 5.14
N TRP A 95 -1.70 -7.25 4.15
CA TRP A 95 -1.41 -5.83 4.22
C TRP A 95 -2.64 -4.99 3.95
N GLN A 96 -2.82 -3.94 4.72
CA GLN A 96 -3.97 -3.04 4.63
C GLN A 96 -3.56 -1.60 4.89
N ILE A 97 -4.17 -0.64 4.18
CA ILE A 97 -3.99 0.79 4.47
C ILE A 97 -4.56 1.14 5.85
N LEU A 98 -3.79 1.91 6.63
CA LEU A 98 -4.29 2.59 7.82
C LEU A 98 -4.91 3.92 7.40
N LEU A 99 -6.17 4.10 7.80
CA LEU A 99 -6.93 5.32 7.60
C LEU A 99 -7.20 5.89 8.99
N ASP A 100 -6.23 6.63 9.51
CA ASP A 100 -6.40 7.45 10.72
C ASP A 100 -6.79 8.87 10.33
#